data_AF-A0A3A4R5R0-F1
#
_entry.id   AF-A0A3A4R5R0-F1
#
_cell.length_a   1.000
_cell.length_b   1.000
_cell.length_c   1.000
_cell.angle_alpha   90.00
_cell.angle_beta   90.00
_cell.angle_gamma   90.00
#
_symmetry.space_group_name_H-M   'P 1'
#
loop_
_entity.id
_entity.type
_entity.pdbx_description
1 polymer ?
#
loop_
_entity_poly.entity_id
_entity_poly.type
_entity_poly.pdbx_seq_one_letter_code
_entity_poly.pdbx_strand_id
1 'polypeptide(L)'
;MKNLSILATTLFLIHYLTVSGVSAGDTAQGKSAPQHLVTKHIILIIGDGMHLEHERAASRYLYGDDFALAWHSFPVQYPVSTWDITTYNRHALCAGMDDYKPDKFNPLLGYNPHKGGIMPYPKDTSGSDLYFLTKLPLENPADNDSLELPATDSAASATAMATGHKTENKKIGVLS
;
A
#
# COMPACT_ATOMS: atom_id res chain seq x y z
N MET A 1 41.00 39.38 -19.93
CA MET A 1 41.06 37.93 -20.18
C MET A 1 41.35 37.22 -18.86
N LYS A 2 40.58 36.15 -18.57
CA LYS A 2 40.69 35.20 -17.42
C LYS A 2 40.22 35.79 -16.07
N ASN A 3 39.00 35.54 -15.59
CA ASN A 3 38.36 34.31 -15.09
C ASN A 3 38.91 33.79 -13.74
N LEU A 4 37.92 33.49 -12.89
CA LEU A 4 37.86 32.42 -11.89
C LEU A 4 38.42 32.69 -10.48
N SER A 5 37.55 33.21 -9.61
CA SER A 5 37.66 33.04 -8.15
C SER A 5 37.08 31.67 -7.78
N ILE A 6 37.97 30.76 -7.41
CA ILE A 6 37.67 29.50 -6.73
C ILE A 6 37.64 29.82 -5.23
N LEU A 7 36.51 29.68 -4.57
CA LEU A 7 36.49 29.43 -3.12
C LEU A 7 35.28 28.55 -2.78
N ALA A 8 35.46 27.26 -3.07
CA ALA A 8 34.72 26.21 -2.40
C ALA A 8 35.24 26.07 -0.96
N THR A 9 34.40 25.47 -0.11
CA THR A 9 34.66 24.98 1.26
C THR A 9 34.15 25.89 2.39
N THR A 10 32.83 26.02 2.52
CA THR A 10 32.18 26.43 3.76
C THR A 10 31.92 25.20 4.64
N LEU A 11 32.76 25.09 5.65
CA LEU A 11 32.71 24.14 6.76
C LEU A 11 31.43 24.39 7.59
N PHE A 12 30.43 23.50 7.50
CA PHE A 12 29.24 23.60 8.36
C PHE A 12 29.53 23.01 9.74
N LEU A 13 29.43 23.89 10.72
CA LEU A 13 29.74 23.74 12.14
C LEU A 13 28.73 22.79 12.82
N ILE A 14 29.24 21.78 13.51
CA ILE A 14 28.48 20.88 14.40
C ILE A 14 27.98 21.70 15.60
N HIS A 15 26.68 21.71 15.85
CA HIS A 15 26.09 22.12 17.14
C HIS A 15 25.24 20.97 17.68
N TYR A 16 25.85 20.17 18.56
CA TYR A 16 25.13 19.29 19.47
C TYR A 16 24.52 20.14 20.58
N LEU A 17 23.19 20.22 20.64
CA LEU A 17 22.50 20.84 21.76
C LEU A 17 22.27 19.76 22.83
N THR A 18 23.18 19.66 23.80
CA THR A 18 22.97 18.89 25.04
C THR A 18 22.20 19.75 26.04
N VAL A 19 20.91 19.47 26.24
CA VAL A 19 20.13 20.06 27.33
C VAL A 19 20.40 19.25 28.60
N SER A 20 21.24 19.79 29.48
CA SER A 20 21.48 19.27 30.83
C SER A 20 20.44 19.84 31.78
N GLY A 21 19.30 19.16 31.93
CA GLY A 21 18.35 19.44 33.00
C GLY A 21 18.79 18.75 34.29
N VAL A 22 19.34 19.50 35.25
CA VAL A 22 19.50 19.04 36.64
C VAL A 22 18.15 19.17 37.32
N SER A 23 17.52 18.03 37.65
CA SER A 23 16.49 17.96 38.70
C SER A 23 17.09 17.23 39.87
N ALA A 24 17.13 17.90 41.02
CA ALA A 24 17.34 17.29 42.32
C ALA A 24 16.31 16.16 42.54
N GLY A 25 16.76 15.11 43.24
CA GLY A 25 16.08 13.84 43.32
C GLY A 25 14.70 13.89 43.98
N ASP A 26 13.79 13.14 43.38
CA ASP A 26 12.88 12.29 44.14
C ASP A 26 12.61 11.00 43.35
N THR A 27 12.42 9.93 44.09
CA THR A 27 12.48 8.51 43.75
C THR A 27 11.72 8.11 42.47
N ALA A 28 12.42 7.78 41.38
CA ALA A 28 11.80 7.26 40.16
C ALA A 28 11.53 5.75 40.27
N GLN A 29 10.32 5.44 40.72
CA GLN A 29 9.63 4.16 40.54
C GLN A 29 9.79 3.69 39.09
N GLY A 30 10.18 2.42 38.90
CA GLY A 30 10.49 1.84 37.60
C GLY A 30 9.39 2.13 36.57
N LYS A 31 9.78 2.73 35.44
CA LYS A 31 8.92 2.83 34.26
C LYS A 31 8.52 1.42 33.83
N SER A 32 7.31 1.00 34.19
CA SER A 32 6.70 -0.19 33.64
C SER A 32 6.68 -0.08 32.12
N ALA A 33 7.14 -1.12 31.43
CA ALA A 33 7.01 -1.26 29.99
C ALA A 33 5.56 -0.96 29.57
N PRO A 34 5.32 -0.35 28.39
CA PRO A 34 3.97 -0.06 27.93
C PRO A 34 3.13 -1.33 27.99
N GLN A 35 2.04 -1.30 28.74
CA GLN A 35 1.13 -2.43 28.84
C GLN A 35 0.62 -2.74 27.43
N HIS A 36 0.92 -3.94 26.96
CA HIS A 36 0.36 -4.46 25.72
C HIS A 36 -1.15 -4.59 25.90
N LEU A 37 -1.90 -3.61 25.39
CA LEU A 37 -3.36 -3.66 25.37
C LEU A 37 -3.77 -4.84 24.51
N VAL A 38 -4.25 -5.91 25.14
CA VAL A 38 -4.77 -7.07 24.43
C VAL A 38 -6.14 -6.71 23.85
N THR A 39 -6.25 -6.73 22.53
CA THR A 39 -7.51 -6.54 21.82
C THR A 39 -8.47 -7.69 22.12
N LYS A 40 -9.58 -7.40 22.81
CA LYS A 40 -10.58 -8.42 23.18
C LYS A 40 -11.52 -8.77 22.02
N HIS A 41 -11.83 -7.80 21.17
CA HIS A 41 -12.79 -7.95 20.08
C HIS A 41 -12.28 -7.23 18.83
N ILE A 42 -12.51 -7.86 17.68
CA ILE A 42 -12.23 -7.30 16.36
C ILE A 42 -13.57 -7.27 15.61
N ILE A 43 -13.97 -6.09 15.15
CA ILE A 43 -15.08 -5.91 14.22
C ILE A 43 -14.46 -5.50 12.89
N LEU A 44 -14.63 -6.34 11.87
CA LEU A 44 -14.14 -6.11 10.52
C LEU A 44 -15.34 -5.77 9.63
N ILE A 45 -15.28 -4.60 8.98
CA ILE A 45 -16.27 -4.16 8.00
C ILE A 45 -15.57 -4.13 6.64
N ILE A 46 -16.17 -4.77 5.64
CA ILE A 46 -15.65 -4.85 4.27
C ILE A 46 -16.66 -4.19 3.34
N GLY A 47 -16.24 -3.14 2.63
CA GLY A 47 -16.95 -2.62 1.47
C GLY A 47 -16.43 -3.27 0.20
N ASP A 48 -17.12 -4.30 -0.31
CA ASP A 48 -16.72 -4.96 -1.55
C ASP A 48 -16.82 -3.98 -2.74
N GLY A 49 -15.79 -3.92 -3.57
CA GLY A 49 -15.67 -2.97 -4.68
C GLY A 49 -15.53 -1.49 -4.27
N MET A 50 -15.40 -1.19 -2.98
CA MET A 50 -15.39 0.18 -2.45
C MET A 50 -14.00 0.83 -2.55
N HIS A 51 -13.63 1.28 -3.75
CA HIS A 51 -12.46 2.16 -3.92
C HIS A 51 -12.81 3.63 -3.58
N LEU A 52 -11.79 4.49 -3.49
CA LEU A 52 -11.92 5.87 -2.99
C LEU A 52 -12.99 6.72 -3.70
N GLU A 53 -13.21 6.57 -5.00
CA GLU A 53 -14.27 7.33 -5.69
C GLU A 53 -15.67 6.86 -5.35
N HIS A 54 -15.88 5.58 -4.99
CA HIS A 54 -17.15 5.14 -4.42
C HIS A 54 -17.41 5.82 -3.08
N GLU A 55 -16.38 5.94 -2.23
CA GLU A 55 -16.49 6.63 -0.95
C GLU A 55 -16.82 8.12 -1.15
N ARG A 56 -16.14 8.80 -2.07
CA ARG A 56 -16.40 10.21 -2.39
C ARG A 56 -17.79 10.42 -2.96
N ALA A 57 -18.23 9.56 -3.88
CA ALA A 57 -19.57 9.64 -4.46
C ALA A 57 -20.66 9.48 -3.38
N ALA A 58 -20.53 8.47 -2.51
CA ALA A 58 -21.47 8.25 -1.41
C ALA A 58 -21.44 9.41 -0.40
N SER A 59 -20.25 9.90 -0.07
CA SER A 59 -20.07 11.04 0.85
C SER A 59 -20.74 12.30 0.31
N ARG A 60 -20.52 12.64 -0.96
CA ARG A 60 -21.16 13.80 -1.60
C ARG A 60 -22.67 13.68 -1.64
N TYR A 61 -23.16 12.47 -1.94
CA TYR A 61 -24.60 12.22 -1.98
C TYR A 61 -25.26 12.42 -0.61
N LEU A 62 -24.65 11.90 0.46
CA LEU A 62 -25.23 11.92 1.81
C LEU A 62 -24.99 13.25 2.54
N TYR A 63 -23.85 13.89 2.32
CA TYR A 63 -23.34 14.97 3.16
C TYR A 63 -22.88 16.22 2.39
N GLY A 64 -22.81 16.16 1.06
CA GLY A 64 -22.30 17.27 0.24
C GLY A 64 -20.79 17.50 0.33
N ASP A 65 -20.03 16.58 0.94
CA ASP A 65 -18.58 16.68 1.15
C ASP A 65 -17.86 15.41 0.66
N ASP A 66 -16.58 15.50 0.29
CA ASP A 66 -15.79 14.37 -0.24
C ASP A 66 -15.47 13.29 0.81
N PHE A 67 -15.32 13.68 2.10
CA PHE A 67 -14.76 12.81 3.14
C PHE A 67 -15.55 12.83 4.46
N ALA A 68 -16.87 12.74 4.38
CA ALA A 68 -17.79 12.79 5.54
C ALA A 68 -18.38 11.44 5.99
N LEU A 69 -18.10 10.33 5.31
CA LEU A 69 -18.46 8.98 5.81
C LEU A 69 -17.77 8.66 7.15
N ALA A 70 -18.41 7.83 7.98
CA ALA A 70 -17.99 7.57 9.36
C ALA A 70 -16.53 7.10 9.49
N TRP A 71 -16.06 6.22 8.59
CA TRP A 71 -14.70 5.69 8.62
C TRP A 71 -13.63 6.69 8.16
N HIS A 72 -14.00 7.77 7.47
CA HIS A 72 -13.04 8.84 7.16
C HIS A 72 -12.52 9.55 8.42
N SER A 73 -13.24 9.43 9.55
CA SER A 73 -12.81 9.94 10.86
C SER A 73 -11.91 8.98 11.64
N PHE A 74 -11.58 7.80 11.09
CA PHE A 74 -10.69 6.87 11.79
C PHE A 74 -9.26 7.43 11.87
N PRO A 75 -8.58 7.27 13.02
CA PRO A 75 -7.31 7.94 13.30
C PRO A 75 -6.14 7.42 12.45
N VAL A 76 -6.29 6.23 11.86
CA VAL A 76 -5.25 5.56 11.07
C VAL A 76 -5.87 5.07 9.77
N GLN A 77 -5.28 5.48 8.65
CA GLN A 77 -5.72 5.12 7.30
C GLN A 77 -4.48 4.84 6.44
N TYR A 78 -4.46 3.70 5.76
CA TYR A 78 -3.38 3.30 4.86
C TYR A 78 -3.95 2.69 3.58
N PRO A 79 -3.30 2.93 2.42
CA PRO A 79 -3.61 2.21 1.20
C PRO A 79 -3.12 0.76 1.31
N VAL A 80 -3.82 -0.17 0.67
CA VAL A 80 -3.45 -1.58 0.61
C VAL A 80 -3.51 -2.03 -0.84
N SER A 81 -2.43 -2.65 -1.32
CA SER A 81 -2.40 -3.24 -2.66
C SER A 81 -3.09 -4.61 -2.65
N THR A 82 -4.02 -4.83 -3.58
CA THR A 82 -4.90 -6.01 -3.59
C THR A 82 -4.56 -7.06 -4.67
N TRP A 83 -3.43 -6.95 -5.35
CA TRP A 83 -3.03 -7.91 -6.39
C TRP A 83 -3.01 -9.36 -5.87
N ASP A 84 -3.37 -10.30 -6.73
CA ASP A 84 -3.33 -11.75 -6.46
C ASP A 84 -2.24 -12.46 -7.27
N ILE A 85 -2.16 -13.79 -7.14
CA ILE A 85 -1.11 -14.58 -7.81
C ILE A 85 -1.25 -14.51 -9.33
N THR A 86 -2.48 -14.60 -9.83
CA THR A 86 -2.75 -14.52 -11.26
C THR A 86 -2.28 -13.17 -11.82
N THR A 87 -2.59 -12.07 -11.13
CA THR A 87 -2.14 -10.72 -11.51
C THR A 87 -0.62 -10.59 -11.45
N TYR A 88 0.00 -11.11 -10.40
CA TYR A 88 1.45 -11.12 -10.25
C TYR A 88 2.13 -11.84 -11.41
N ASN A 89 1.71 -13.07 -11.71
CA ASN A 89 2.33 -13.92 -12.73
C ASN A 89 2.21 -13.29 -14.12
N ARG A 90 1.10 -12.61 -14.42
CA ARG A 90 0.94 -11.85 -15.66
C ARG A 90 1.97 -10.71 -15.77
N HIS A 91 2.20 -9.98 -14.69
CA HIS A 91 3.27 -8.97 -14.65
C HIS A 91 4.67 -9.59 -14.74
N ALA A 92 4.90 -10.72 -14.08
CA ALA A 92 6.15 -11.46 -14.14
C ALA A 92 6.46 -11.93 -15.57
N LEU A 93 5.47 -12.50 -16.26
CA LEU A 93 5.56 -12.87 -17.66
C LEU A 93 5.94 -11.69 -18.55
N CYS A 94 5.26 -10.55 -18.43
CA CYS A 94 5.61 -9.33 -19.19
C CYS A 94 7.01 -8.79 -18.87
N ALA A 95 7.52 -9.03 -17.66
CA ALA A 95 8.84 -8.61 -17.23
C ALA A 95 9.95 -9.64 -17.50
N GLY A 96 9.61 -10.85 -17.98
CA GLY A 96 10.55 -11.96 -18.13
C GLY A 96 11.10 -12.49 -16.80
N MET A 97 10.27 -12.46 -15.74
CA MET A 97 10.61 -12.83 -14.37
C MET A 97 9.91 -14.13 -13.94
N ASP A 98 10.39 -14.75 -12.85
CA ASP A 98 9.78 -15.94 -12.25
C ASP A 98 8.37 -15.65 -11.69
N ASP A 99 7.47 -16.63 -11.83
CA ASP A 99 6.15 -16.66 -11.20
C ASP A 99 6.21 -16.57 -9.67
N TYR A 100 5.08 -16.24 -9.07
CA TYR A 100 4.94 -16.07 -7.63
C TYR A 100 5.33 -17.34 -6.88
N LYS A 101 6.17 -17.16 -5.86
CA LYS A 101 6.48 -18.17 -4.84
C LYS A 101 6.43 -17.50 -3.47
N PRO A 102 5.74 -18.07 -2.46
CA PRO A 102 5.54 -17.42 -1.16
C PRO A 102 6.83 -16.97 -0.46
N ASP A 103 7.91 -17.71 -0.66
CA ASP A 103 9.23 -17.48 -0.07
C ASP A 103 10.15 -16.60 -0.93
N LYS A 104 9.80 -16.37 -2.21
CA LYS A 104 10.70 -15.77 -3.19
C LYS A 104 9.95 -15.02 -4.30
N PHE A 105 9.15 -14.02 -3.93
CA PHE A 105 8.47 -13.13 -4.89
C PHE A 105 9.01 -11.70 -4.82
N ASN A 106 8.85 -10.95 -5.92
CA ASN A 106 9.18 -9.53 -5.99
C ASN A 106 7.90 -8.68 -5.83
N PRO A 107 7.66 -8.03 -4.68
CA PRO A 107 6.42 -7.28 -4.45
C PRO A 107 6.16 -6.16 -5.47
N LEU A 108 7.21 -5.63 -6.13
CA LEU A 108 7.08 -4.59 -7.15
C LEU A 108 6.42 -5.08 -8.45
N LEU A 109 6.38 -6.40 -8.69
CA LEU A 109 5.62 -6.97 -9.81
C LEU A 109 4.12 -7.04 -9.50
N GLY A 110 3.75 -7.17 -8.23
CA GLY A 110 2.34 -7.12 -7.82
C GLY A 110 1.79 -5.70 -7.81
N TYR A 111 2.55 -4.75 -7.23
CA TYR A 111 2.23 -3.33 -7.31
C TYR A 111 3.50 -2.49 -7.30
N ASN A 112 3.65 -1.63 -8.31
CA ASN A 112 4.78 -0.71 -8.42
C ASN A 112 4.35 0.71 -8.05
N PRO A 113 4.70 1.22 -6.86
CA PRO A 113 4.28 2.55 -6.41
C PRO A 113 4.87 3.70 -7.24
N HIS A 114 5.99 3.48 -7.95
CA HIS A 114 6.55 4.50 -8.85
C HIS A 114 5.72 4.66 -10.13
N LYS A 115 4.87 3.68 -10.47
CA LYS A 115 3.99 3.71 -11.65
C LYS A 115 2.54 3.94 -11.26
N GLY A 116 2.08 3.30 -10.18
CA GLY A 116 0.70 3.36 -9.71
C GLY A 116 0.41 4.42 -8.65
N GLY A 117 1.43 5.16 -8.18
CA GLY A 117 1.33 6.09 -7.06
C GLY A 117 1.61 5.44 -5.70
N ILE A 118 1.79 6.26 -4.67
CA ILE A 118 1.90 5.81 -3.28
C ILE A 118 0.55 5.84 -2.55
N MET A 119 -0.42 6.58 -3.06
CA MET A 119 -1.81 6.66 -2.57
C MET A 119 -2.78 6.53 -3.75
N PRO A 120 -4.04 6.12 -3.51
CA PRO A 120 -5.05 6.13 -4.56
C PRO A 120 -5.32 7.56 -5.05
N TYR A 121 -5.59 7.71 -6.34
CA TYR A 121 -6.16 8.94 -6.88
C TYR A 121 -7.48 9.30 -6.15
N PRO A 122 -7.74 10.58 -5.82
CA PRO A 122 -6.93 11.77 -6.13
C PRO A 122 -5.92 12.15 -5.04
N LYS A 123 -5.74 11.34 -3.99
CA LYS A 123 -4.81 11.65 -2.88
C LYS A 123 -3.35 11.68 -3.33
N ASP A 124 -3.05 11.00 -4.43
CA ASP A 124 -1.78 11.11 -5.16
C ASP A 124 -2.06 11.11 -6.67
N THR A 125 -1.40 12.00 -7.38
CA THR A 125 -1.53 12.20 -8.83
C THR A 125 -0.26 11.84 -9.59
N SER A 126 0.74 11.27 -8.91
CA SER A 126 2.00 10.82 -9.53
C SER A 126 1.86 9.48 -10.26
N GLY A 127 0.85 8.68 -9.89
CA GLY A 127 0.50 7.44 -10.57
C GLY A 127 -0.10 7.68 -11.96
N SER A 128 0.10 6.72 -12.86
CA SER A 128 -0.47 6.72 -14.21
C SER A 128 -1.72 5.86 -14.27
N ASP A 129 -2.84 6.39 -14.76
CA ASP A 129 -4.07 5.61 -15.00
C ASP A 129 -3.82 4.40 -15.91
N LEU A 130 -2.92 4.55 -16.88
CA LEU A 130 -2.54 3.45 -17.79
C LEU A 130 -1.95 2.26 -17.01
N TYR A 131 -1.36 2.46 -15.84
CA TYR A 131 -0.86 1.36 -15.03
C TYR A 131 -1.99 0.39 -14.62
N PHE A 132 -3.18 0.90 -14.33
CA PHE A 132 -4.35 0.09 -13.95
C PHE A 132 -5.19 -0.36 -15.16
N LEU A 133 -5.14 0.40 -16.26
CA LEU A 133 -5.97 0.18 -17.44
C LEU A 133 -5.26 -0.60 -18.57
N THR A 134 -3.98 -0.94 -18.40
CA THR A 134 -3.26 -1.77 -19.37
C THR A 134 -3.61 -3.24 -19.16
N LYS A 135 -4.20 -3.86 -20.19
CA LYS A 135 -4.46 -5.30 -20.18
C LYS A 135 -3.16 -6.10 -20.30
N LEU A 136 -3.08 -7.21 -19.58
CA LEU A 136 -1.94 -8.13 -19.58
C LEU A 136 -2.32 -9.48 -20.22
N PRO A 137 -1.34 -10.22 -20.77
CA PRO A 137 -1.57 -11.56 -21.31
C PRO A 137 -2.26 -12.50 -20.32
N LEU A 138 -3.18 -13.33 -20.82
CA LEU A 138 -3.67 -14.47 -20.07
C LEU A 138 -2.60 -15.56 -20.00
N GLU A 139 -2.47 -16.25 -18.86
CA GLU A 139 -1.56 -17.40 -18.71
C GLU A 139 -1.93 -18.54 -19.67
N ASN A 140 -3.23 -18.72 -19.95
CA ASN A 140 -3.77 -19.69 -20.90
C ASN A 140 -4.82 -19.00 -21.79
N PRO A 141 -4.42 -18.37 -22.91
CA PRO A 141 -5.38 -17.71 -23.80
C PRO A 141 -6.25 -18.76 -24.49
N ALA A 142 -7.55 -18.78 -24.20
CA ALA A 142 -8.51 -19.42 -25.08
C ALA A 142 -8.69 -18.53 -26.32
N ASP A 143 -8.95 -19.14 -27.49
CA ASP A 143 -8.77 -18.64 -28.86
C ASP A 143 -9.41 -17.28 -29.28
N ASN A 144 -9.93 -16.46 -28.36
CA ASN A 144 -10.63 -15.21 -28.67
C ASN A 144 -10.42 -14.05 -27.69
N ASP A 145 -9.79 -14.26 -26.53
CA ASP A 145 -9.31 -13.16 -25.69
C ASP A 145 -7.94 -13.52 -25.12
N SER A 146 -6.93 -12.74 -25.46
CA SER A 146 -5.56 -12.96 -25.02
C SER A 146 -5.11 -11.99 -23.94
N LEU A 147 -5.93 -10.98 -23.60
CA LEU A 147 -5.55 -9.88 -22.73
C LEU A 147 -6.66 -9.50 -21.72
N GLU A 148 -6.34 -9.47 -20.43
CA GLU A 148 -7.28 -9.10 -19.37
C GLU A 148 -6.68 -8.03 -18.45
N LEU A 149 -7.53 -7.19 -17.85
CA LEU A 149 -7.08 -6.24 -16.84
C LEU A 149 -6.50 -6.98 -15.62
N PRO A 150 -5.38 -6.51 -15.06
CA PRO A 150 -4.79 -7.06 -13.84
C PRO A 150 -5.61 -6.67 -12.61
N ALA A 151 -6.70 -7.40 -12.36
CA ALA A 151 -7.58 -7.19 -11.23
C ALA A 151 -7.79 -8.48 -10.45
N THR A 152 -7.83 -8.35 -9.13
CA THR A 152 -8.20 -9.45 -8.23
C THR A 152 -9.70 -9.58 -8.12
N ASP A 153 -10.17 -10.80 -7.86
CA ASP A 153 -11.55 -11.06 -7.50
C ASP A 153 -11.79 -11.07 -5.98
N SER A 154 -13.08 -11.05 -5.60
CA SER A 154 -13.48 -11.06 -4.18
C SER A 154 -13.06 -12.34 -3.47
N ALA A 155 -12.91 -13.47 -4.17
CA ALA A 155 -12.48 -14.74 -3.60
C ALA A 155 -11.00 -14.73 -3.17
N ALA A 156 -10.12 -14.29 -4.06
CA ALA A 156 -8.69 -14.24 -3.79
C ALA A 156 -8.33 -13.18 -2.74
N SER A 157 -8.94 -11.98 -2.83
CA SER A 157 -8.74 -10.91 -1.86
C SER A 157 -9.26 -11.27 -0.45
N ALA A 158 -10.43 -11.91 -0.36
CA ALA A 158 -10.95 -12.40 0.93
C ALA A 158 -10.04 -13.48 1.53
N THR A 159 -9.53 -14.41 0.71
CA THR A 159 -8.57 -15.43 1.15
C THR A 159 -7.30 -14.78 1.69
N ALA A 160 -6.74 -13.78 1.00
CA ALA A 160 -5.56 -13.06 1.46
C ALA A 160 -5.78 -12.35 2.79
N MET A 161 -6.94 -11.70 2.96
CA MET A 161 -7.28 -11.00 4.21
C MET A 161 -7.49 -11.98 5.38
N ALA A 162 -8.15 -13.12 5.14
CA ALA A 162 -8.48 -14.08 6.18
C ALA A 162 -7.31 -14.98 6.60
N THR A 163 -6.41 -15.30 5.67
CA THR A 163 -5.34 -16.30 5.89
C THR A 163 -3.94 -15.69 5.94
N GLY A 164 -3.75 -14.48 5.42
CA GLY A 164 -2.44 -13.87 5.23
C GLY A 164 -1.68 -14.40 4.00
N HIS A 165 -2.28 -15.28 3.20
CA HIS A 165 -1.67 -15.88 2.02
C HIS A 165 -2.39 -15.48 0.73
N LYS A 166 -1.62 -15.15 -0.30
CA LYS A 166 -2.18 -14.90 -1.63
C LYS A 166 -2.62 -16.21 -2.28
N THR A 167 -3.59 -16.11 -3.18
CA THR A 167 -4.07 -17.22 -4.01
C THR A 167 -4.33 -16.71 -5.42
N GLU A 168 -4.62 -17.61 -6.35
CA GLU A 168 -5.09 -17.26 -7.70
C GLU A 168 -6.55 -16.80 -7.69
N ASN A 169 -6.93 -16.09 -8.76
CA ASN A 169 -8.31 -15.70 -9.03
C ASN A 169 -9.25 -16.92 -8.96
N LYS A 170 -10.48 -16.70 -8.46
CA LYS A 170 -11.56 -17.69 -8.32
C LYS A 170 -11.30 -18.80 -7.30
N LYS A 171 -10.23 -18.72 -6.50
CA LYS A 171 -9.93 -19.69 -5.43
C LYS A 171 -10.29 -19.11 -4.06
N ILE A 172 -10.89 -19.96 -3.21
CA ILE A 172 -11.25 -19.62 -1.83
C ILE A 172 -10.55 -20.58 -0.88
N GLY A 173 -9.73 -20.06 0.04
CA GLY A 173 -9.08 -20.86 1.10
C GLY A 173 -8.06 -21.89 0.60
N VAL A 174 -7.69 -21.83 -0.68
CA VAL A 174 -6.63 -22.66 -1.26
C VAL A 174 -5.34 -21.88 -1.18
N LEU A 175 -4.31 -22.48 -0.58
CA LEU A 175 -2.99 -21.88 -0.47
C LEU A 175 -2.08 -22.50 -1.53
N SER A 176 -1.34 -21.66 -2.24
CA SER A 176 -0.36 -22.01 -3.28
C SER A 176 1.07 -21.94 -2.75
#